data_AF-A0A7S4VF97-F1
#
_entry.id   AF-A0A7S4VF97-F1
#
_cell.length_a   1.000
_cell.length_b   1.000
_cell.length_c   1.000
_cell.angle_alpha   90.00
_cell.angle_beta   90.00
_cell.angle_gamma   90.00
#
_symmetry.space_group_name_H-M   'P 1'
#
loop_
_entity.id
_entity.type
_entity.pdbx_description
1 polymer ?
#
loop_
_entity_poly.entity_id
_entity_poly.type
_entity_poly.pdbx_seq_one_letter_code
_entity_poly.pdbx_strand_id
1 'polypeptide(L)'
;MACSSAGVPANQQVEYMQIRSIEDPDEPAQPPAFESAEDEAHFQRMLSYFGLLEWVYRPEPVNFSVAIDGHRYAVLPPCPPEEAVAGRDMQDQALLVPRGWEVLSQRAVGFAAALPKLTARCWGTHLLCVENGRGGFDSYRTAVRTVGGPPGSRFQADIDWLERVDDDRRVRFRGLSGRLVIRAKHDCVMANLEQGRGGGRGAGIAAL
;
A
#
# COMPACT_ATOMS: atom_id res chain seq x y z
N MET A 1 12.45 -34.29 -2.42
CA MET A 1 13.18 -33.07 -2.82
C MET A 1 13.07 -32.09 -1.68
N ALA A 2 14.16 -31.85 -0.96
CA ALA A 2 14.22 -30.83 0.09
C ALA A 2 14.70 -29.53 -0.55
N CYS A 3 13.84 -28.50 -0.57
CA CYS A 3 14.27 -27.15 -0.92
C CYS A 3 15.11 -26.62 0.24
N SER A 4 16.42 -26.51 0.02
CA SER A 4 17.33 -25.84 0.95
C SER A 4 16.99 -24.35 0.93
N SER A 5 16.42 -23.82 2.01
CA SER A 5 16.27 -22.37 2.19
C SER A 5 17.66 -21.79 2.39
N ALA A 6 18.22 -21.22 1.32
CA ALA A 6 19.43 -20.42 1.42
C ALA A 6 19.05 -19.12 2.14
N GLY A 7 19.19 -19.10 3.46
CA GLY A 7 18.98 -17.88 4.24
C GLY A 7 19.86 -16.75 3.70
N VAL A 8 19.34 -15.53 3.72
CA VAL A 8 20.10 -14.33 3.36
C VAL A 8 21.40 -14.32 4.16
N PRO A 9 22.59 -14.33 3.52
CA PRO A 9 23.85 -14.41 4.24
C PRO A 9 23.99 -13.18 5.14
N ALA A 10 24.35 -13.38 6.41
CA ALA A 10 24.47 -12.32 7.42
C ALA A 10 25.30 -11.11 6.96
N ASN A 11 26.22 -11.31 6.01
CA ASN A 11 27.02 -10.26 5.39
C ASN A 11 26.18 -9.20 4.65
N GLN A 12 25.05 -9.56 4.02
CA GLN A 12 24.20 -8.59 3.30
C GLN A 12 23.51 -7.60 4.25
N GLN A 13 23.14 -8.03 5.46
CA GLN A 13 22.50 -7.14 6.45
C GLN A 13 23.49 -6.10 6.98
N VAL A 14 24.73 -6.52 7.24
CA VAL A 14 25.80 -5.61 7.68
C VAL A 14 26.17 -4.62 6.57
N GLU A 15 26.29 -5.10 5.33
CA GLU A 15 26.58 -4.27 4.17
C GLU A 15 25.48 -3.21 3.94
N TYR A 16 24.21 -3.60 4.05
CA TYR A 16 23.08 -2.66 3.95
C TYR A 16 23.17 -1.53 5.00
N MET A 17 23.50 -1.88 6.26
CA MET A 17 23.64 -0.90 7.34
C MET A 17 24.86 0.01 7.13
N GLN A 18 25.94 -0.49 6.51
CA GLN A 18 27.12 0.30 6.16
C GLN A 18 26.84 1.27 5.02
N ILE A 19 26.20 0.83 3.94
CA ILE A 19 25.80 1.68 2.81
C ILE A 19 24.93 2.84 3.31
N ARG A 20 23.96 2.53 4.18
CA ARG A 20 23.06 3.55 4.74
C ARG A 20 23.72 4.56 5.67
N SER A 21 24.87 4.25 6.27
CA SER A 21 25.56 5.20 7.16
C SER A 21 26.12 6.42 6.43
N ILE A 22 26.22 6.35 5.10
CA ILE A 22 26.80 7.36 4.21
C ILE A 22 25.73 7.94 3.27
N GLU A 23 24.46 7.68 3.57
CA GLU A 23 23.38 7.87 2.62
C GLU A 23 22.84 9.29 2.58
N ASP A 24 22.48 9.71 1.37
CA ASP A 24 21.80 10.97 1.13
C ASP A 24 20.38 10.90 1.77
N PRO A 25 20.02 11.83 2.68
CA PRO A 25 18.68 11.87 3.26
C PRO A 25 17.55 11.97 2.21
N ASP A 26 17.86 12.48 1.01
CA ASP A 26 16.90 12.60 -0.09
C ASP A 26 16.76 11.29 -0.91
N GLU A 27 17.73 10.36 -0.82
CA GLU A 27 17.69 9.05 -1.50
C GLU A 27 17.89 7.85 -0.54
N PRO A 28 16.92 7.55 0.35
CA PRO A 28 17.10 6.47 1.31
C PRO A 28 17.14 5.08 0.63
N ALA A 29 18.13 4.23 0.93
CA ALA A 29 18.28 2.90 0.35
C ALA A 29 17.07 2.05 0.66
N GLN A 30 16.72 1.22 -0.30
CA GLN A 30 15.59 0.34 -0.12
C GLN A 30 16.03 -0.85 0.72
N PRO A 31 15.20 -1.33 1.66
CA PRO A 31 15.49 -2.59 2.33
C PRO A 31 15.77 -3.67 1.26
N PRO A 32 16.72 -4.57 1.52
CA PRO A 32 17.11 -5.57 0.54
C PRO A 32 15.88 -6.41 0.13
N ALA A 33 15.88 -6.89 -1.11
CA ALA A 33 14.86 -7.84 -1.55
C ALA A 33 15.06 -9.14 -0.78
N PHE A 34 14.04 -9.56 -0.04
CA PHE A 34 14.06 -10.82 0.71
C PHE A 34 13.51 -11.95 -0.14
N GLU A 35 14.18 -13.10 -0.11
CA GLU A 35 13.72 -14.31 -0.82
C GLU A 35 12.51 -14.96 -0.12
N SER A 36 12.33 -14.69 1.17
CA SER A 36 11.23 -15.23 1.96
C SER A 36 10.61 -14.19 2.89
N ALA A 37 9.31 -14.37 3.17
CA ALA A 37 8.59 -13.56 4.16
C ALA A 37 9.13 -13.75 5.59
N GLU A 38 9.76 -14.89 5.86
CA GLU A 38 10.33 -15.22 7.16
C GLU A 38 11.63 -14.43 7.41
N ASP A 39 12.48 -14.30 6.38
CA ASP A 39 13.68 -13.48 6.40
C ASP A 39 13.33 -12.00 6.53
N GLU A 40 12.32 -11.53 5.78
CA GLU A 40 11.82 -10.17 5.91
C GLU A 40 11.31 -9.92 7.35
N ALA A 41 10.50 -10.82 7.91
CA ALA A 41 10.01 -10.68 9.27
C ALA A 41 11.17 -10.71 10.29
N HIS A 42 12.21 -11.52 10.07
CA HIS A 42 13.40 -11.53 10.90
C HIS A 42 14.15 -10.20 10.84
N PHE A 43 14.35 -9.65 9.64
CA PHE A 43 14.98 -8.36 9.44
C PHE A 43 14.17 -7.22 10.07
N GLN A 44 12.85 -7.23 9.93
CA GLN A 44 11.96 -6.27 10.60
C GLN A 44 12.06 -6.36 12.13
N ARG A 45 12.14 -7.57 12.71
CA ARG A 45 12.38 -7.74 14.16
C ARG A 45 13.73 -7.15 14.57
N MET A 46 14.78 -7.39 13.78
CA MET A 46 16.10 -6.81 14.02
C MET A 46 16.07 -5.28 13.98
N LEU A 47 15.47 -4.68 12.93
CA LEU A 47 15.32 -3.23 12.84
C LEU A 47 14.48 -2.64 13.97
N SER A 48 13.44 -3.35 14.41
CA SER A 48 12.62 -2.96 15.55
C SER A 48 13.44 -2.95 16.84
N TYR A 49 14.26 -3.98 17.07
CA TYR A 49 15.17 -4.06 18.22
C TYR A 49 16.12 -2.86 18.30
N PHE A 50 16.59 -2.34 17.15
CA PHE A 50 17.45 -1.16 17.09
C PHE A 50 16.68 0.18 16.97
N GLY A 51 15.34 0.18 16.97
CA GLY A 51 14.53 1.39 16.82
C GLY A 51 14.60 2.03 15.42
N LEU A 52 15.02 1.27 14.41
CA LEU A 52 15.22 1.74 13.03
C LEU A 52 14.08 1.36 12.09
N LEU A 53 13.14 0.52 12.53
CA LEU A 53 12.08 -0.01 11.68
C LEU A 53 11.27 1.11 11.02
N GLU A 54 10.83 2.10 11.80
CA GLU A 54 10.06 3.22 11.27
C GLU A 54 10.84 4.05 10.27
N TRP A 55 12.15 4.19 10.49
CA TRP A 55 13.00 4.98 9.62
C TRP A 55 13.27 4.26 8.28
N VAL A 56 13.45 2.93 8.31
CA VAL A 56 13.65 2.13 7.09
C VAL A 56 12.36 1.95 6.28
N TYR A 57 11.24 1.69 6.96
CA TYR A 57 9.96 1.39 6.32
C TYR A 57 9.01 2.60 6.26
N ARG A 58 9.50 3.81 6.51
CA ARG A 58 8.68 5.03 6.42
C ARG A 58 8.08 5.13 5.01
N PRO A 59 6.75 5.11 4.88
CA PRO A 59 6.12 5.37 3.60
C PRO A 59 6.49 6.78 3.15
N GLU A 60 6.85 6.92 1.88
CA GLU A 60 6.97 8.24 1.27
C GLU A 60 5.64 8.99 1.44
N PRO A 61 5.69 10.29 1.78
CA PRO A 61 4.47 11.06 1.93
C PRO A 61 3.74 11.13 0.60
N VAL A 62 2.49 10.67 0.59
CA VAL A 62 1.59 10.78 -0.57
C VAL A 62 0.51 11.79 -0.24
N ASN A 63 0.25 12.70 -1.18
CA ASN A 63 -0.81 13.68 -1.07
C ASN A 63 -2.19 12.98 -1.06
N PHE A 64 -3.13 13.55 -0.30
CA PHE A 64 -4.54 13.15 -0.32
C PHE A 64 -4.83 11.70 0.17
N SER A 65 -4.01 11.18 1.08
CA SER A 65 -4.27 9.86 1.68
C SER A 65 -5.48 9.87 2.62
N VAL A 66 -6.23 8.76 2.65
CA VAL A 66 -7.39 8.57 3.54
C VAL A 66 -7.17 7.36 4.45
N ALA A 67 -7.60 7.46 5.70
CA ALA A 67 -7.59 6.34 6.65
C ALA A 67 -8.92 5.60 6.60
N ILE A 68 -8.88 4.28 6.38
CA ILE A 68 -10.04 3.40 6.35
C ILE A 68 -9.67 2.12 7.12
N ASP A 69 -10.41 1.82 8.18
CA ASP A 69 -10.27 0.59 8.97
C ASP A 69 -8.81 0.29 9.40
N GLY A 70 -8.09 1.33 9.84
CA GLY A 70 -6.71 1.21 10.32
C GLY A 70 -5.63 1.15 9.23
N HIS A 71 -6.00 1.29 7.96
CA HIS A 71 -5.06 1.37 6.85
C HIS A 71 -5.12 2.72 6.15
N ARG A 72 -3.99 3.23 5.66
CA ARG A 72 -3.97 4.40 4.78
C ARG A 72 -3.98 3.97 3.32
N TYR A 73 -4.83 4.65 2.57
CA TYR A 73 -5.01 4.47 1.13
C TYR A 73 -4.79 5.80 0.42
N ALA A 74 -4.33 5.73 -0.82
CA ALA A 74 -4.24 6.87 -1.72
C ALA A 74 -4.46 6.38 -3.16
N VAL A 75 -4.45 7.31 -4.10
CA VAL A 75 -4.58 7.00 -5.52
C VAL A 75 -3.42 7.62 -6.31
N LEU A 76 -3.06 7.00 -7.44
CA LEU A 76 -2.06 7.51 -8.37
C LEU A 76 -2.67 7.77 -9.77
N PRO A 77 -2.27 8.87 -10.44
CA PRO A 77 -1.61 10.04 -9.87
C PRO A 77 -2.42 10.64 -8.71
N PRO A 78 -1.78 11.37 -7.79
CA PRO A 78 -2.44 11.92 -6.63
C PRO A 78 -3.64 12.80 -6.98
N CYS A 79 -4.76 12.59 -6.29
CA CYS A 79 -5.98 13.36 -6.50
C CYS A 79 -6.76 13.48 -5.17
N PRO A 80 -7.38 14.63 -4.87
CA PRO A 80 -8.25 14.76 -3.70
C PRO A 80 -9.42 13.76 -3.72
N PRO A 81 -9.78 13.14 -2.59
CA PRO A 81 -10.89 12.18 -2.55
C PRO A 81 -12.24 12.79 -2.92
N GLU A 82 -12.42 14.09 -2.71
CA GLU A 82 -13.65 14.83 -2.98
C GLU A 82 -13.70 15.43 -4.40
N GLU A 83 -12.66 15.24 -5.23
CA GLU A 83 -12.60 15.78 -6.58
C GLU A 83 -13.68 15.14 -7.47
N ALA A 84 -14.75 15.88 -7.76
CA ALA A 84 -15.92 15.38 -8.47
C ALA A 84 -15.76 15.44 -10.00
N VAL A 85 -14.77 16.16 -10.52
CA VAL A 85 -14.56 16.30 -11.96
C VAL A 85 -13.60 15.23 -12.46
N ALA A 86 -14.08 14.38 -13.38
CA ALA A 86 -13.23 13.35 -13.98
C ALA A 86 -12.17 13.98 -14.91
N GLY A 87 -10.89 13.78 -14.56
CA GLY A 87 -9.75 14.11 -15.40
C GLY A 87 -9.49 13.07 -16.50
N ARG A 88 -8.71 13.46 -17.51
CA ARG A 88 -8.11 12.55 -18.52
C ARG A 88 -6.57 12.54 -18.44
N ASP A 89 -6.03 13.05 -17.35
CA ASP A 89 -4.60 13.24 -17.10
C ASP A 89 -3.80 11.94 -17.07
N MET A 90 -4.46 10.79 -17.06
CA MET A 90 -3.81 9.50 -16.89
C MET A 90 -3.55 8.71 -18.17
N GLN A 91 -4.10 9.16 -19.29
CA GLN A 91 -3.94 8.45 -20.54
C GLN A 91 -2.45 8.40 -20.93
N ASP A 92 -1.95 7.19 -21.18
CA ASP A 92 -0.58 6.91 -21.64
C ASP A 92 0.53 7.32 -20.64
N GLN A 93 0.18 7.46 -19.36
CA GLN A 93 1.15 7.76 -18.30
C GLN A 93 1.67 6.49 -17.61
N ALA A 94 2.98 6.48 -17.34
CA ALA A 94 3.63 5.55 -16.43
C ALA A 94 3.70 6.16 -15.03
N LEU A 95 3.24 5.41 -14.04
CA LEU A 95 3.17 5.80 -12.64
C LEU A 95 4.18 4.98 -11.84
N LEU A 96 4.90 5.64 -10.94
CA LEU A 96 5.75 4.99 -9.97
C LEU A 96 5.02 4.88 -8.64
N VAL A 97 4.89 3.67 -8.11
CA VAL A 97 4.34 3.44 -6.77
C VAL A 97 5.36 3.92 -5.72
N PRO A 98 5.00 4.90 -4.86
CA PRO A 98 5.89 5.45 -3.84
C PRO A 98 6.40 4.40 -2.86
N ARG A 99 7.56 4.64 -2.24
CA ARG A 99 8.16 3.69 -1.30
C ARG A 99 7.27 3.53 -0.07
N GLY A 100 7.21 2.30 0.46
CA GLY A 100 6.35 1.95 1.60
C GLY A 100 4.86 1.88 1.25
N TRP A 101 4.51 2.06 -0.03
CA TRP A 101 3.20 1.79 -0.58
C TRP A 101 3.23 0.55 -1.48
N GLU A 102 2.08 -0.05 -1.65
CA GLU A 102 1.82 -1.14 -2.58
C GLU A 102 0.53 -0.88 -3.33
N VAL A 103 0.38 -1.49 -4.52
CA VAL A 103 -0.91 -1.50 -5.20
C VAL A 103 -1.90 -2.29 -4.35
N LEU A 104 -3.11 -1.73 -4.16
CA LEU A 104 -4.14 -2.45 -3.42
C LEU A 104 -4.53 -3.72 -4.19
N SER A 105 -4.34 -4.89 -3.56
CA SER A 105 -4.73 -6.18 -4.10
C SER A 105 -6.11 -6.62 -3.61
N GLN A 106 -6.88 -7.30 -4.46
CA GLN A 106 -8.12 -7.99 -4.08
C GLN A 106 -7.90 -9.06 -2.99
N ARG A 107 -6.67 -9.57 -2.88
CA ARG A 107 -6.27 -10.56 -1.86
C ARG A 107 -5.92 -9.90 -0.53
N ALA A 108 -5.85 -8.57 -0.46
CA ALA A 108 -5.52 -7.85 0.75
C ALA A 108 -6.59 -8.05 1.83
N VAL A 109 -6.16 -8.27 3.07
CA VAL A 109 -7.05 -8.28 4.24
C VAL A 109 -7.81 -6.95 4.29
N GLY A 110 -9.12 -7.01 4.52
CA GLY A 110 -9.99 -5.85 4.58
C GLY A 110 -10.42 -5.28 3.22
N PHE A 111 -9.98 -5.84 2.09
CA PHE A 111 -10.32 -5.34 0.75
C PHE A 111 -11.84 -5.14 0.54
N ALA A 112 -12.65 -6.15 0.89
CA ALA A 112 -14.11 -6.10 0.72
C ALA A 112 -14.78 -4.99 1.54
N ALA A 113 -14.21 -4.61 2.68
CA ALA A 113 -14.71 -3.52 3.52
C ALA A 113 -14.21 -2.15 3.06
N ALA A 114 -12.95 -2.07 2.60
CA ALA A 114 -12.31 -0.84 2.17
C ALA A 114 -12.81 -0.36 0.79
N LEU A 115 -12.99 -1.27 -0.18
CA LEU A 115 -13.33 -0.92 -1.55
C LEU A 115 -14.62 -0.09 -1.67
N PRO A 116 -15.75 -0.43 -1.01
CA PRO A 116 -16.95 0.41 -1.05
C PRO A 116 -16.70 1.83 -0.50
N LYS A 117 -15.90 1.96 0.57
CA LYS A 117 -15.57 3.26 1.18
C LYS A 117 -14.65 4.10 0.29
N LEU A 118 -13.72 3.44 -0.41
CA LEU A 118 -12.85 4.08 -1.39
C LEU A 118 -13.62 4.56 -2.62
N THR A 119 -14.50 3.72 -3.14
CA THR A 119 -15.28 4.01 -4.36
C THR A 119 -16.46 4.95 -4.13
N ALA A 120 -16.96 5.05 -2.89
CA ALA A 120 -17.93 6.08 -2.50
C ALA A 120 -17.36 7.51 -2.58
N ARG A 121 -16.03 7.65 -2.66
CA ARG A 121 -15.35 8.91 -2.93
C ARG A 121 -15.18 9.10 -4.44
N CYS A 122 -14.82 10.32 -4.84
CA CYS A 122 -14.81 10.71 -6.24
C CYS A 122 -13.43 10.50 -6.91
N TRP A 123 -12.35 10.96 -6.26
CA TRP A 123 -10.96 10.81 -6.73
C TRP A 123 -10.67 11.36 -8.14
N GLY A 124 -11.51 12.27 -8.64
CA GLY A 124 -11.34 12.91 -9.95
C GLY A 124 -11.30 11.91 -11.11
N THR A 125 -11.96 10.77 -10.99
CA THR A 125 -11.98 9.73 -12.01
C THR A 125 -13.26 8.92 -11.98
N HIS A 126 -13.61 8.29 -13.09
CA HIS A 126 -14.74 7.36 -13.18
C HIS A 126 -14.43 5.95 -12.67
N LEU A 127 -13.14 5.59 -12.62
CA LEU A 127 -12.69 4.21 -12.39
C LEU A 127 -11.51 4.19 -11.42
N LEU A 128 -11.58 3.32 -10.40
CA LEU A 128 -10.43 2.91 -9.60
C LEU A 128 -9.92 1.57 -10.09
N CYS A 129 -8.60 1.43 -10.19
CA CYS A 129 -7.93 0.21 -10.61
C CYS A 129 -7.20 -0.41 -9.42
N VAL A 130 -7.35 -1.72 -9.26
CA VAL A 130 -6.74 -2.51 -8.19
C VAL A 130 -6.14 -3.77 -8.79
N GLU A 131 -5.12 -4.32 -8.14
CA GLU A 131 -4.54 -5.60 -8.56
C GLU A 131 -5.52 -6.74 -8.25
N ASN A 132 -5.75 -7.61 -9.22
CA ASN A 132 -6.63 -8.75 -9.07
C ASN A 132 -5.88 -10.01 -8.62
N GLY A 133 -6.62 -11.06 -8.28
CA GLY A 133 -6.04 -12.32 -7.84
C GLY A 133 -5.23 -13.09 -8.89
N ARG A 134 -5.05 -12.59 -10.11
CA ARG A 134 -4.27 -13.23 -11.19
C ARG A 134 -3.00 -12.45 -11.54
N GLY A 135 -2.68 -11.37 -10.83
CA GLY A 135 -1.58 -10.46 -11.15
C GLY A 135 -1.90 -9.46 -12.27
N GLY A 136 -3.14 -9.45 -12.76
CA GLY A 136 -3.68 -8.40 -13.61
C GLY A 136 -4.37 -7.32 -12.79
N PHE A 137 -5.22 -6.53 -13.45
CA PHE A 137 -5.97 -5.46 -12.80
C PHE A 137 -7.47 -5.59 -13.05
N ASP A 138 -8.27 -5.20 -12.07
CA ASP A 138 -9.71 -5.00 -12.20
C ASP A 138 -10.03 -3.52 -12.00
N SER A 139 -11.06 -3.02 -12.67
CA SER A 139 -11.54 -1.64 -12.52
C SER A 139 -12.91 -1.59 -11.84
N TYR A 140 -13.12 -0.58 -11.00
CA TYR A 140 -14.31 -0.39 -10.18
C TYR A 140 -14.84 1.03 -10.32
N ARG A 141 -16.16 1.18 -10.33
CA ARG A 141 -16.81 2.49 -10.49
C ARG A 141 -16.67 3.34 -9.23
N THR A 142 -16.41 4.63 -9.41
CA THR A 142 -16.46 5.65 -8.36
C THR A 142 -17.82 6.35 -8.29
N ALA A 143 -18.01 7.22 -7.31
CA ALA A 143 -19.14 8.13 -7.21
C ALA A 143 -19.27 9.14 -8.37
N VAL A 144 -18.19 9.42 -9.11
CA VAL A 144 -18.23 10.33 -10.27
C VAL A 144 -19.03 9.72 -11.43
N ARG A 145 -19.07 8.40 -11.54
CA ARG A 145 -19.77 7.72 -12.65
C ARG A 145 -21.19 7.35 -12.24
N THR A 146 -22.17 8.09 -12.76
CA THR A 146 -23.60 7.89 -12.46
C THR A 146 -24.28 6.82 -13.32
N VAL A 147 -23.62 6.33 -14.39
CA VAL A 147 -24.19 5.38 -15.35
C VAL A 147 -23.47 4.03 -15.29
N GLY A 148 -24.26 2.95 -15.28
CA GLY A 148 -23.79 1.57 -15.45
C GLY A 148 -23.53 0.79 -14.16
N GLY A 149 -24.00 1.29 -13.01
CA GLY A 149 -23.94 0.60 -11.71
C GLY A 149 -23.59 1.55 -10.56
N PRO A 150 -23.83 1.14 -9.31
CA PRO A 150 -23.45 1.94 -8.14
C PRO A 150 -21.92 1.99 -7.96
N PRO A 151 -21.40 2.94 -7.17
CA PRO A 151 -20.01 2.94 -6.73
C PRO A 151 -19.62 1.60 -6.08
N GLY A 152 -18.40 1.14 -6.35
CA GLY A 152 -17.91 -0.16 -5.86
C GLY A 152 -18.29 -1.34 -6.74
N SER A 153 -19.20 -1.16 -7.71
CA SER A 153 -19.46 -2.16 -8.74
C SER A 153 -18.24 -2.29 -9.68
N ARG A 154 -17.96 -3.52 -10.11
CA ARG A 154 -16.87 -3.79 -11.06
C ARG A 154 -17.27 -3.30 -12.45
N PHE A 155 -16.41 -2.51 -13.08
CA PHE A 155 -16.61 -2.06 -14.45
C PHE A 155 -16.09 -3.08 -15.46
N GLN A 156 -14.86 -3.53 -15.28
CA GLN A 156 -14.20 -4.51 -16.15
C GLN A 156 -13.21 -5.33 -15.31
N ALA A 157 -13.19 -6.64 -15.53
CA ALA A 157 -12.19 -7.55 -14.97
C ALA A 157 -11.06 -7.77 -15.99
N ASP A 158 -9.85 -8.05 -15.50
CA ASP A 158 -8.66 -8.26 -16.34
C ASP A 158 -8.50 -7.18 -17.40
N ILE A 159 -8.42 -5.92 -16.97
CA ILE A 159 -8.24 -4.79 -17.87
C ILE A 159 -6.89 -4.91 -18.62
N ASP A 160 -6.92 -4.65 -19.92
CA ASP A 160 -5.77 -4.71 -20.84
C ASP A 160 -5.13 -3.33 -21.08
N TRP A 161 -5.81 -2.28 -20.63
CA TRP A 161 -5.37 -0.89 -20.69
C TRP A 161 -4.56 -0.44 -19.46
N LEU A 162 -4.14 -1.37 -18.61
CA LEU A 162 -3.25 -1.12 -17.47
C LEU A 162 -2.27 -2.28 -17.32
N GLU A 163 -0.97 -1.98 -17.27
CA GLU A 163 0.08 -3.00 -17.19
C GLU A 163 1.20 -2.62 -16.21
N ARG A 164 1.92 -3.62 -15.71
CA ARG A 164 3.20 -3.41 -15.01
C ARG A 164 4.32 -3.22 -16.04
N VAL A 165 5.30 -2.37 -15.74
CA VAL A 165 6.40 -2.03 -16.66
C VAL A 165 7.74 -2.19 -15.96
N ASP A 166 8.63 -3.00 -16.52
CA ASP A 166 10.00 -3.29 -16.03
C ASP A 166 10.03 -3.86 -14.61
N ASP A 167 9.77 -3.01 -13.61
CA ASP A 167 9.79 -3.26 -12.18
C ASP A 167 8.37 -3.41 -11.60
N ASP A 168 8.22 -4.18 -10.51
CA ASP A 168 6.95 -4.37 -9.79
C ASP A 168 6.33 -3.07 -9.22
N ARG A 169 7.00 -1.92 -9.35
CA ARG A 169 6.54 -0.62 -8.85
C ARG A 169 6.07 0.33 -9.94
N ARG A 170 6.29 0.03 -11.22
CA ARG A 170 5.86 0.89 -12.32
C ARG A 170 4.64 0.32 -12.99
N VAL A 171 3.62 1.16 -13.17
CA VAL A 171 2.36 0.77 -13.79
C VAL A 171 1.98 1.79 -14.86
N ARG A 172 1.61 1.35 -16.06
CA ARG A 172 1.30 2.22 -17.20
C ARG A 172 -0.14 2.03 -17.68
N PHE A 173 -0.86 3.14 -17.82
CA PHE A 173 -2.17 3.18 -18.46
C PHE A 173 -2.02 3.27 -19.99
N ARG A 174 -2.90 2.63 -20.75
CA ARG A 174 -2.94 2.64 -22.22
C ARG A 174 -4.34 3.00 -22.72
N GLY A 175 -4.53 4.21 -23.24
CA GLY A 175 -5.80 4.62 -23.88
C GLY A 175 -7.00 4.95 -22.97
N LEU A 176 -7.19 4.28 -21.83
CA LEU A 176 -8.24 4.63 -20.86
C LEU A 176 -7.66 5.25 -19.58
N SER A 177 -8.43 6.16 -18.98
CA SER A 177 -8.08 6.84 -17.73
C SER A 177 -8.87 6.24 -16.55
N GLY A 178 -8.18 6.01 -15.44
CA GLY A 178 -8.70 5.50 -14.17
C GLY A 178 -7.60 5.62 -13.13
N ARG A 179 -7.86 5.77 -11.83
CA ARG A 179 -6.78 5.93 -10.84
C ARG A 179 -6.33 4.61 -10.25
N LEU A 180 -5.03 4.42 -10.08
CA LEU A 180 -4.47 3.23 -9.41
C LEU A 180 -4.57 3.40 -7.90
N VAL A 181 -5.22 2.47 -7.20
CA VAL A 181 -5.32 2.53 -5.73
C VAL A 181 -4.07 1.92 -5.10
N ILE A 182 -3.49 2.64 -4.15
CA ILE A 182 -2.35 2.19 -3.36
C ILE A 182 -2.67 2.17 -1.87
N ARG A 183 -2.02 1.29 -1.13
CA ARG A 183 -2.12 1.14 0.32
C ARG A 183 -0.73 1.21 0.96
N ALA A 184 -0.60 1.82 2.13
CA ALA A 184 0.65 1.78 2.89
C ALA A 184 0.88 0.37 3.48
N LYS A 185 2.11 -0.15 3.35
CA LYS A 185 2.45 -1.54 3.73
C LYS A 185 2.42 -1.80 5.24
N HIS A 186 2.80 -0.83 6.07
CA HIS A 186 3.13 -1.06 7.49
C HIS A 186 2.29 -0.30 8.52
N ASP A 187 1.12 0.23 8.17
CA ASP A 187 0.30 0.99 9.13
C ASP A 187 -0.31 0.14 10.26
N CYS A 188 -0.40 -1.18 10.07
CA CYS A 188 -1.06 -2.08 11.02
C CYS A 188 -0.30 -2.25 12.35
N VAL A 189 1.00 -1.97 12.39
CA VAL A 189 1.85 -2.26 13.57
C VAL A 189 1.59 -1.28 14.73
N MET A 190 1.18 -0.04 14.45
CA MET A 190 1.13 1.00 15.48
C MET A 190 -0.22 1.07 16.21
N ALA A 191 -1.32 0.71 15.56
CA ALA A 191 -2.64 0.73 16.20
C ALA A 191 -2.74 -0.25 17.40
N ASN A 192 -2.04 -1.39 17.32
CA ASN A 192 -2.04 -2.39 18.39
C ASN A 192 -1.11 -2.03 19.58
N LEU A 193 -0.07 -1.22 19.34
CA LEU A 193 0.85 -0.80 20.41
C LEU A 193 0.23 0.26 21.34
N GLU A 194 -0.67 1.10 20.82
CA GLU A 194 -1.37 2.09 21.65
C GLU A 194 -2.52 1.45 22.45
N GLN A 195 -3.21 0.44 21.91
CA GLN A 195 -4.30 -0.25 22.62
C GLN A 195 -3.82 -1.14 23.79
N GLY A 196 -2.58 -1.63 23.78
CA GLY A 196 -2.02 -2.44 24.86
C GLY A 196 -1.60 -1.67 26.13
N ARG A 197 -1.47 -0.34 26.08
CA ARG A 197 -0.99 0.47 27.22
C ARG A 197 -2.09 1.03 28.13
N GLY A 198 -3.37 0.89 27.76
CA GLY A 198 -4.49 1.53 28.48
C GLY A 198 -5.27 0.67 29.48
N GLY A 199 -5.03 -0.65 29.56
CA GLY A 199 -5.95 -1.58 30.25
C GLY A 199 -5.74 -1.83 31.75
N GLY A 200 -4.82 -1.13 32.41
CA GLY A 200 -4.42 -1.44 33.79
C GLY A 200 -4.73 -0.35 34.80
N ARG A 201 -6.01 -0.10 35.14
CA ARG A 201 -6.39 0.53 36.42
C ARG A 201 -7.89 0.46 36.66
N GLY A 202 -8.27 -0.22 37.74
CA GLY A 202 -9.61 -0.09 38.31
C GLY A 202 -10.25 -1.34 38.88
N ALA A 203 -9.49 -2.26 39.51
CA ALA A 203 -10.10 -3.15 40.50
C ALA A 203 -10.49 -2.31 41.72
N GLY A 204 -11.71 -1.77 41.70
CA GLY A 204 -12.32 -1.13 42.85
C GLY A 204 -12.60 -2.17 43.93
N ILE A 205 -11.85 -2.09 45.03
CA ILE A 205 -12.13 -2.82 46.26
C ILE A 205 -13.39 -2.18 46.86
N ALA A 206 -14.50 -2.91 46.83
CA ALA A 206 -15.68 -2.57 47.62
C ALA A 206 -15.37 -2.89 49.09
N ALA A 207 -15.25 -1.86 49.92
CA ALA A 207 -15.23 -1.99 51.37
C ALA A 207 -16.67 -1.97 51.90
N LEU A 208 -16.90 -2.88 52.85
CA LEU A 208 -18.12 -3.12 53.63
C LEU A 208 -18.58 -1.90 54.44
#